data_AF-H9FK21-F1
#
_entry.id   AF-H9FK21-F1
#
_cell.length_a   1.000
_cell.length_b   1.000
_cell.length_c   1.000
_cell.angle_alpha   90.00
_cell.angle_beta   90.00
_cell.angle_gamma   90.00
#
_symmetry.space_group_name_H-M   'P 1'
#
loop_
_entity.id
_entity.type
_entity.pdbx_description
1 polymer ?
#
loop_
_entity_poly.entity_id
_entity_poly.type
_entity_poly.pdbx_seq_one_letter_code
_entity_poly.pdbx_strand_id
1 'polypeptide(L)'
;GANIDPTFFLSRTVSNVISSIVFGDRFDYEDKEFLSLLRMMLGSFQFTATSTGQLYEMFSSVMKHLPGPQQQAFKELQGLEDFIAKKVEHNQRTLDPNSPRDFIDSFLIRMQEEEKNPNTEFHLKNLVLTSLNLFFAGTETV
;
A
#
# COMPACT_ATOMS: atom_id res chain seq x y z
N GLY A 1 -30.07 15.31 1.66
CA GLY A 1 -28.83 15.98 2.08
C GLY A 1 -28.68 15.84 3.58
N ALA A 2 -28.22 14.68 4.04
CA ALA A 2 -27.86 14.47 5.44
C ALA A 2 -26.45 15.04 5.71
N ASN A 3 -26.19 15.47 6.94
CA ASN A 3 -24.83 15.84 7.36
C ASN A 3 -24.00 14.54 7.51
N ILE A 4 -22.84 14.48 6.88
CA ILE A 4 -21.97 13.30 6.84
C ILE A 4 -20.51 13.72 7.02
N ASP A 5 -19.69 12.80 7.54
CA ASP A 5 -18.24 12.87 7.44
C ASP A 5 -17.82 12.42 6.01
N PRO A 6 -17.22 13.31 5.20
CA PRO A 6 -16.87 12.99 3.82
C PRO A 6 -15.58 12.17 3.69
N THR A 7 -14.79 11.97 4.76
CA THR A 7 -13.43 11.40 4.71
C THR A 7 -13.37 10.14 3.85
N PHE A 8 -14.09 9.09 4.23
CA PHE A 8 -14.06 7.83 3.48
C PHE A 8 -14.88 7.85 2.19
N PHE A 9 -15.76 8.83 1.96
CA PHE A 9 -16.38 8.99 0.64
C PHE A 9 -15.36 9.45 -0.40
N LEU A 10 -14.51 10.41 -0.01
CA LEU A 10 -13.43 10.92 -0.86
C LEU A 10 -12.32 9.88 -1.01
N SER A 11 -11.79 9.33 0.10
CA SER A 11 -10.69 8.36 0.04
C SER A 11 -11.03 7.12 -0.78
N ARG A 12 -12.25 6.56 -0.67
CA ARG A 12 -12.68 5.43 -1.51
C ARG A 12 -12.70 5.78 -3.00
N THR A 13 -13.06 7.02 -3.34
CA THR A 13 -13.13 7.47 -4.74
C THR A 13 -11.74 7.65 -5.32
N VAL A 14 -10.89 8.38 -4.62
CA VAL A 14 -9.49 8.65 -5.01
C VAL A 14 -8.70 7.34 -5.10
N SER A 15 -8.75 6.52 -4.05
CA SER A 15 -7.99 5.28 -3.96
C SER A 15 -8.36 4.27 -5.05
N ASN A 16 -9.62 4.27 -5.51
CA ASN A 16 -10.04 3.39 -6.60
C ASN A 16 -9.41 3.73 -7.95
N VAL A 17 -8.98 4.98 -8.17
CA VAL A 17 -8.24 5.35 -9.39
C VAL A 17 -6.91 4.62 -9.41
N ILE A 18 -6.09 4.76 -8.36
CA ILE A 18 -4.80 4.07 -8.30
C ILE A 18 -4.95 2.56 -8.15
N SER A 19 -5.99 2.09 -7.46
CA SER A 19 -6.29 0.65 -7.34
C SER A 19 -6.54 0.00 -8.69
N SER A 20 -7.26 0.67 -9.60
CA SER A 20 -7.50 0.14 -10.93
C SER A 20 -6.22 -0.02 -11.76
N ILE A 21 -5.19 0.81 -11.48
CA ILE A 21 -3.89 0.74 -12.16
C ILE A 21 -3.01 -0.35 -11.52
N VAL A 22 -2.97 -0.40 -10.18
CA VAL A 22 -2.05 -1.29 -9.45
C VAL A 22 -2.57 -2.72 -9.37
N PHE A 23 -3.88 -2.89 -9.19
CA PHE A 23 -4.54 -4.19 -8.95
C PHE A 23 -5.50 -4.61 -10.07
N GLY A 24 -5.59 -3.82 -11.15
CA GLY A 24 -6.39 -4.15 -12.35
C GLY A 24 -7.90 -3.89 -12.22
N ASP A 25 -8.39 -3.56 -11.03
CA ASP A 25 -9.80 -3.21 -10.82
C ASP A 25 -9.98 -2.29 -9.59
N ARG A 26 -11.16 -1.67 -9.51
CA ARG A 26 -11.64 -0.91 -8.36
C ARG A 26 -12.21 -1.83 -7.28
N PHE A 27 -12.13 -1.41 -6.03
CA PHE A 27 -12.83 -2.03 -4.92
C PHE A 27 -14.29 -1.56 -4.84
N ASP A 28 -15.16 -2.45 -4.35
CA ASP A 28 -16.51 -2.06 -3.98
C ASP A 28 -16.48 -1.07 -2.81
N TYR A 29 -17.40 -0.10 -2.79
CA TYR A 29 -17.44 0.90 -1.73
C TYR A 29 -17.92 0.36 -0.38
N GLU A 30 -18.59 -0.80 -0.38
CA GLU A 30 -19.03 -1.54 0.81
C GLU A 30 -18.00 -2.60 1.25
N ASP A 31 -16.91 -2.77 0.51
CA ASP A 31 -15.83 -3.69 0.87
C ASP A 31 -15.18 -3.27 2.19
N LYS A 32 -15.29 -4.14 3.19
CA LYS A 32 -14.78 -3.91 4.55
C LYS A 32 -13.26 -4.06 4.62
N GLU A 33 -12.66 -4.92 3.80
CA GLU A 33 -11.20 -5.03 3.73
C GLU A 33 -10.64 -3.73 3.13
N PHE A 34 -11.23 -3.22 2.05
CA PHE A 34 -10.84 -1.94 1.47
C PHE A 34 -10.98 -0.78 2.45
N LEU A 35 -12.11 -0.68 3.16
CA LEU A 35 -12.30 0.35 4.18
C LEU A 35 -11.26 0.22 5.32
N SER A 36 -10.85 -1.00 5.67
CA SER A 36 -9.78 -1.24 6.65
C SER A 36 -8.43 -0.74 6.14
N LEU A 37 -8.10 -0.94 4.86
CA LEU A 37 -6.87 -0.42 4.25
C LEU A 37 -6.82 1.12 4.33
N LEU A 38 -7.91 1.78 3.95
CA LEU A 38 -8.00 3.25 4.02
C LEU A 38 -7.84 3.77 5.45
N ARG A 39 -8.35 3.03 6.46
CA ARG A 39 -8.13 3.39 7.87
C ARG A 39 -6.68 3.24 8.29
N MET A 40 -6.00 2.18 7.85
CA MET A 40 -4.58 1.96 8.14
C MET A 40 -3.70 3.02 7.47
N MET A 41 -4.03 3.43 6.25
CA MET A 41 -3.36 4.55 5.56
C MET A 41 -3.54 5.86 6.32
N LEU A 42 -4.78 6.23 6.62
CA LEU A 42 -5.08 7.45 7.36
C LEU A 42 -4.41 7.46 8.75
N GLY A 43 -4.47 6.34 9.48
CA GLY A 43 -3.87 6.23 10.81
C GLY A 43 -2.35 6.37 10.80
N SER A 44 -1.68 5.65 9.90
CA SER A 44 -0.22 5.73 9.73
C SER A 44 0.22 7.10 9.21
N PHE A 45 -0.54 7.73 8.31
CA PHE A 45 -0.27 9.09 7.83
C PHE A 45 -0.42 10.12 8.97
N GLN A 46 -1.52 10.06 9.71
CA GLN A 46 -1.77 10.95 10.85
C GLN A 46 -0.70 10.81 11.92
N PHE A 47 -0.21 9.60 12.19
CA PHE A 47 0.87 9.38 13.15
C PHE A 47 2.10 10.24 12.82
N THR A 48 2.51 10.34 11.55
CA THR A 48 3.67 11.15 11.14
C THR A 48 3.47 12.64 11.44
N ALA A 49 2.23 13.13 11.44
CA ALA A 49 1.88 14.51 11.76
C ALA A 49 1.72 14.77 13.26
N THR A 50 1.75 13.75 14.12
CA THR A 50 1.65 13.93 15.57
C THR A 50 2.98 14.37 16.20
N SER A 51 2.92 14.94 17.41
CA SER A 51 4.13 15.24 18.19
C SER A 51 4.98 14.00 18.48
N THR A 52 4.35 12.84 18.71
CA THR A 52 5.07 11.56 18.87
C THR A 52 5.72 11.11 17.56
N GLY A 53 5.08 11.30 16.42
CA GLY A 53 5.67 11.04 15.11
C GLY A 53 6.89 11.91 14.83
N GLN A 54 6.80 13.21 15.10
CA GLN A 54 7.94 14.12 14.97
C GLN A 54 9.08 13.77 15.93
N LEU A 55 8.77 13.30 17.14
CA LEU A 55 9.78 12.81 18.08
C LEU A 55 10.42 11.50 17.59
N TYR A 56 9.63 10.64 16.95
CA TYR A 56 10.12 9.40 16.35
C TYR A 56 11.14 9.67 15.24
N GLU A 57 10.95 10.69 14.40
CA GLU A 57 11.93 11.08 13.38
C GLU A 57 13.32 11.39 14.00
N MET A 58 13.34 12.01 15.18
CA MET A 58 14.59 12.36 15.87
C MET A 58 15.22 11.18 16.63
N PHE A 59 14.40 10.29 17.19
CA PHE A 59 14.84 9.27 18.15
C PHE A 59 14.43 7.84 17.76
N SER A 60 14.23 7.58 16.46
CA SER A 60 13.78 6.29 15.91
C SER A 60 14.65 5.11 16.37
N SER A 61 15.96 5.32 16.52
CA SER A 61 16.92 4.30 16.97
C SER A 61 16.56 3.69 18.33
N VAL A 62 15.95 4.48 19.21
CA VAL A 62 15.51 4.06 20.55
C VAL A 62 14.02 3.75 20.55
N MET A 63 13.19 4.67 20.02
CA MET A 63 11.74 4.60 20.12
C MET A 63 11.14 3.38 19.41
N LYS A 64 11.81 2.83 18.38
CA LYS A 64 11.38 1.59 17.72
C LYS A 64 11.36 0.36 18.65
N HIS A 65 12.13 0.41 19.74
CA HIS A 65 12.20 -0.67 20.74
C HIS A 65 11.31 -0.40 21.96
N LEU A 66 10.68 0.77 22.04
CA LEU A 66 9.81 1.16 23.15
C LEU A 66 8.34 0.95 22.79
N PRO A 67 7.48 0.66 23.78
CA PRO A 67 6.04 0.73 23.58
C PRO A 67 5.60 2.18 23.31
N GLY A 68 4.59 2.35 22.45
CA GLY A 68 4.03 3.65 22.16
C GLY A 68 3.24 3.68 20.85
N PRO A 69 2.67 4.85 20.47
CA PRO A 69 1.88 5.02 19.25
C PRO A 69 2.59 4.58 17.97
N GLN A 70 3.93 4.69 17.91
CA GLN A 70 4.74 4.22 16.79
C GLN A 70 4.56 2.72 16.50
N GLN A 71 4.34 1.90 17.54
CA GLN A 71 4.11 0.47 17.36
C GLN A 71 2.77 0.18 16.69
N GLN A 72 1.76 1.03 16.91
CA GLN A 72 0.49 0.92 16.22
C GLN A 72 0.64 1.33 14.75
N ALA A 73 1.35 2.42 14.47
CA ALA A 73 1.64 2.85 13.09
C ALA A 73 2.41 1.76 12.30
N PHE A 74 3.36 1.06 12.91
CA PHE A 74 4.04 -0.07 12.25
C PHE A 74 3.12 -1.24 11.96
N LYS A 75 2.17 -1.55 12.85
CA LYS A 75 1.17 -2.60 12.58
C LYS A 75 0.26 -2.23 11.42
N GLU A 76 -0.11 -0.95 11.30
CA GLU A 76 -0.92 -0.46 10.18
C GLU A 76 -0.15 -0.54 8.87
N LEU A 77 1.11 -0.10 8.84
CA LEU A 77 1.99 -0.25 7.68
C LEU A 77 2.22 -1.71 7.30
N GLN A 78 2.44 -2.60 8.28
CA GLN A 78 2.58 -4.03 8.04
C GLN A 78 1.29 -4.63 7.46
N GLY A 79 0.12 -4.22 7.95
CA GLY A 79 -1.16 -4.67 7.41
C GLY A 79 -1.37 -4.26 5.95
N LEU A 80 -0.89 -3.08 5.56
CA LEU A 80 -0.88 -2.65 4.17
C LEU A 80 0.10 -3.48 3.33
N GLU A 81 1.32 -3.72 3.81
CA GLU A 81 2.31 -4.56 3.13
C GLU A 81 1.79 -5.99 2.91
N ASP A 82 1.19 -6.59 3.95
CA ASP A 82 0.60 -7.93 3.90
C ASP A 82 -0.52 -8.03 2.85
N PHE A 83 -1.33 -6.97 2.72
CA PHE A 83 -2.36 -6.92 1.70
C PHE A 83 -1.78 -6.89 0.28
N ILE A 84 -0.77 -6.05 0.04
CA ILE A 84 -0.08 -5.99 -1.25
C ILE A 84 0.58 -7.34 -1.56
N ALA A 85 1.24 -7.96 -0.59
CA ALA A 85 1.86 -9.27 -0.76
C ALA A 85 0.85 -10.34 -1.20
N LYS A 86 -0.37 -10.36 -0.62
CA LYS A 86 -1.45 -11.26 -1.04
C LYS A 86 -1.91 -10.99 -2.48
N LYS A 87 -2.02 -9.72 -2.88
CA LYS A 87 -2.36 -9.35 -4.27
C LYS A 87 -1.27 -9.81 -5.23
N VAL A 88 -0.01 -9.57 -4.91
CA VAL A 88 1.14 -10.04 -5.70
C VAL A 88 1.13 -11.57 -5.84
N GLU A 89 0.89 -12.30 -4.75
CA GLU A 89 0.80 -13.76 -4.80
C GLU A 89 -0.36 -14.24 -5.70
N HIS A 90 -1.52 -13.58 -5.64
CA HIS A 90 -2.64 -13.89 -6.53
C HIS A 90 -2.27 -13.66 -8.00
N ASN A 91 -1.63 -12.53 -8.30
CA ASN A 91 -1.20 -12.18 -9.64
C ASN A 91 -0.17 -13.19 -10.18
N GLN A 92 0.82 -13.57 -9.36
CA GLN A 92 1.80 -14.60 -9.73
C GLN A 92 1.16 -15.92 -10.15
N ARG A 93 0.11 -16.38 -9.46
CA ARG A 93 -0.59 -17.63 -9.77
C ARG A 93 -1.43 -17.57 -11.05
N THR A 94 -1.77 -16.36 -11.51
CA THR A 94 -2.71 -16.13 -12.61
C THR A 94 -2.09 -15.32 -13.75
N LEU A 95 -0.77 -15.12 -13.72
CA LEU A 95 -0.04 -14.30 -14.67
C LEU A 95 -0.09 -14.90 -16.08
N ASP A 96 -0.52 -14.09 -17.05
CA ASP A 96 -0.26 -14.32 -18.47
C ASP A 96 0.80 -13.33 -18.94
N PRO A 97 2.04 -13.78 -19.24
CA PRO A 97 3.12 -12.90 -19.68
C PRO A 97 2.82 -12.14 -20.97
N ASN A 98 1.84 -12.56 -21.77
CA ASN A 98 1.49 -11.89 -23.03
C ASN A 98 0.38 -10.84 -22.87
N SER A 99 -0.28 -10.80 -21.72
CA SER A 99 -1.42 -9.92 -21.48
C SER A 99 -1.45 -9.43 -20.02
N PRO A 100 -0.52 -8.52 -19.64
CA PRO A 100 -0.48 -7.97 -18.28
C PRO A 100 -1.77 -7.22 -17.95
N ARG A 101 -2.37 -7.52 -16.79
CA ARG A 101 -3.63 -6.90 -16.34
C ARG A 101 -3.43 -5.56 -15.65
N ASP A 102 -2.30 -5.41 -14.96
CA ASP A 102 -2.03 -4.30 -14.06
C ASP A 102 -0.53 -4.04 -13.87
N PHE A 103 -0.21 -3.09 -12.99
CA PHE A 103 1.17 -2.77 -12.61
C PHE A 103 1.92 -3.99 -12.07
N ILE A 104 1.27 -4.81 -11.25
CA ILE A 104 1.90 -5.97 -10.62
C ILE A 104 2.32 -6.99 -11.68
N ASP A 105 1.44 -7.33 -12.61
CA ASP A 105 1.75 -8.24 -13.72
C ASP A 105 2.91 -7.71 -14.57
N SER A 106 2.87 -6.41 -14.90
CA SER A 106 3.94 -5.77 -15.68
C SER A 106 5.29 -5.86 -14.98
N PHE A 107 5.32 -5.68 -13.66
CA PHE A 107 6.54 -5.82 -12.86
C PHE A 107 6.99 -7.28 -12.78
N LEU A 108 6.07 -8.23 -12.60
CA LEU A 108 6.38 -9.67 -12.57
C LEU A 108 6.98 -10.15 -13.90
N ILE A 109 6.47 -9.67 -15.04
CA ILE A 109 7.05 -9.98 -16.36
C ILE A 109 8.48 -9.44 -16.44
N ARG A 110 8.72 -8.21 -16.00
CA ARG A 110 10.09 -7.66 -15.96
C ARG A 110 11.01 -8.47 -15.04
N MET A 111 10.51 -8.97 -13.91
CA MET A 111 11.28 -9.87 -13.04
C MET A 111 11.70 -11.15 -13.78
N GLN A 112 10.84 -11.72 -14.63
CA GLN A 112 11.18 -12.89 -15.46
C GLN A 112 12.22 -12.54 -16.53
N GLU A 113 12.10 -11.37 -17.18
CA GLU A 113 13.07 -10.89 -18.18
C GLU A 113 14.46 -10.67 -17.57
N GLU A 114 14.53 -10.22 -16.32
CA GLU A 114 15.77 -9.89 -15.61
C GLU A 114 16.32 -11.02 -14.73
N GLU A 115 15.75 -12.24 -14.77
CA GLU A 115 16.16 -13.37 -13.92
C GLU A 115 17.67 -13.68 -14.01
N LYS A 116 18.29 -13.41 -15.16
CA LYS A 116 19.73 -13.66 -15.40
C LYS A 116 20.64 -12.49 -14.99
N ASN A 117 20.08 -11.34 -14.59
CA ASN A 117 20.83 -10.18 -14.17
C ASN A 117 21.04 -10.21 -12.64
N PRO A 118 22.26 -10.50 -12.14
CA PRO A 118 22.51 -10.55 -10.70
C PRO A 118 22.39 -9.18 -10.00
N ASN A 119 22.39 -8.09 -10.76
CA ASN A 119 22.27 -6.72 -10.24
C ASN A 119 20.87 -6.14 -10.49
N THR A 120 19.86 -6.99 -10.69
CA THR A 120 18.48 -6.52 -10.94
C THR A 120 17.86 -5.93 -9.68
N GLU A 121 17.17 -4.80 -9.85
CA GLU A 121 16.28 -4.22 -8.84
C GLU A 121 14.84 -4.76 -8.97
N PHE A 122 14.58 -5.59 -9.97
CA PHE A 122 13.28 -6.23 -10.16
C PHE A 122 13.24 -7.54 -9.37
N HIS A 123 12.89 -7.40 -8.09
CA HIS A 123 12.67 -8.52 -7.19
C HIS A 123 11.43 -8.29 -6.31
N LEU A 124 10.93 -9.37 -5.70
CA LEU A 124 9.64 -9.39 -5.01
C LEU A 124 9.49 -8.29 -3.94
N LYS A 125 10.55 -8.03 -3.16
CA LYS A 125 10.52 -6.97 -2.15
C LYS A 125 10.28 -5.57 -2.76
N ASN A 126 10.95 -5.25 -3.87
CA ASN A 126 10.76 -3.96 -4.54
C ASN A 126 9.39 -3.88 -5.20
N LEU A 127 8.87 -4.98 -5.76
CA LEU A 127 7.50 -5.05 -6.27
C LEU A 127 6.47 -4.69 -5.19
N VAL A 128 6.54 -5.34 -4.03
CA VAL A 128 5.61 -5.11 -2.92
C VAL A 128 5.72 -3.67 -2.42
N LEU A 129 6.93 -3.18 -2.14
CA LEU A 129 7.13 -1.83 -1.61
C LEU A 129 6.78 -0.73 -2.62
N THR A 130 7.09 -0.91 -3.91
CA THR A 130 6.71 0.06 -4.94
C THR A 130 5.19 0.09 -5.15
N SER A 131 4.53 -1.06 -5.14
CA SER A 131 3.06 -1.13 -5.24
C SER A 131 2.40 -0.45 -4.03
N LEU A 132 2.93 -0.68 -2.82
CA LEU A 132 2.50 0.01 -1.61
C LEU A 132 2.69 1.52 -1.71
N ASN A 133 3.87 1.98 -2.17
CA ASN A 133 4.17 3.40 -2.35
C ASN A 133 3.17 4.08 -3.30
N LEU A 134 2.90 3.46 -4.46
CA LEU A 134 1.92 3.98 -5.42
C LEU A 134 0.52 4.05 -4.80
N PHE A 135 0.09 2.96 -4.15
CA PHE A 135 -1.23 2.88 -3.53
C PHE A 135 -1.41 3.93 -2.42
N PHE A 136 -0.40 4.11 -1.57
CA PHE A 136 -0.42 5.08 -0.47
C PHE A 136 -0.41 6.52 -0.97
N ALA A 137 0.58 6.88 -1.82
CA ALA A 137 0.71 8.23 -2.35
C ALA A 137 -0.51 8.62 -3.21
N GLY A 138 -1.01 7.69 -4.02
CA GLY A 138 -2.19 7.90 -4.86
C GLY A 138 -3.52 7.94 -4.11
N THR A 139 -3.52 7.73 -2.78
CA THR A 139 -4.73 7.76 -1.94
C THR A 139 -4.73 8.93 -0.96
N GLU A 140 -3.71 9.06 -0.10
CA GLU A 140 -3.76 10.00 1.04
C GLU A 140 -3.40 11.44 0.66
N THR A 141 -2.74 11.66 -0.48
CA THR A 141 -2.25 13.01 -0.85
C THR A 141 -3.23 13.85 -1.66
N VAL A 142 -4.32 13.25 -2.16
CA VAL A 142 -5.31 13.85 -3.07
C VAL A 142 -6.61 14.11 -2.33
#